data_AF-A0A501W3K7-F1
#
_entry.id   AF-A0A501W3K7-F1
#
_cell.length_a   1.000
_cell.length_b   1.000
_cell.length_c   1.000
_cell.angle_alpha   90.00
_cell.angle_beta   90.00
_cell.angle_gamma   90.00
#
_symmetry.space_group_name_H-M   'P 1'
#
loop_
_entity.id
_entity.type
_entity.pdbx_description
1 polymer ?
#
loop_
_entity_poly.entity_id
_entity_poly.type
_entity_poly.pdbx_seq_one_letter_code
_entity_poly.pdbx_strand_id
1 'polypeptide(L)'
;MLFTYKYVHNHEILKFQRYSNFLFLKVWSRARTPFDSTKLDRCQDLKDIYESFDYLTDPEKWGYQFNLSIEKIYAEFLKLSKAQKKQLRHWYKLNNNIHSLFVNTNKLPISYKTLDLLYPSLSIELKKFYKRLYGNNSPFLLKDFGDFNKIKKSHYKEFFNINFGGHEGLCPFCGMNPIKGNDHSKLEAYDHLIPKGKYPFSSINFQNLAIMCDECNSTYKHERIIILTKSSKRVAAVRRKAFYPYSKSKWQIGLEISLTKPFSKKLKNSEISIKATCSKREDEVKSWMETFGIEERYKAKLLGQFSGQKWYDKFSSGIHNARIKQNKDLTYDEWAKELVDECNEYPLVELNFLKKAFYEECLRISKTSAQSKPSIHVS
;
A
#
# COMPACT_ATOMS: atom_id res chain seq x y z
N MET A 1 5.31 7.20 -1.47
CA MET A 1 5.75 5.86 -1.93
C MET A 1 6.87 6.14 -2.90
N LEU A 2 8.03 5.52 -2.76
CA LEU A 2 9.24 5.92 -3.48
C LEU A 2 9.27 5.43 -4.94
N PHE A 3 8.67 4.27 -5.22
CA PHE A 3 8.60 3.70 -6.56
C PHE A 3 7.35 2.82 -6.71
N THR A 4 6.98 2.49 -7.95
CA THR A 4 5.82 1.65 -8.29
C THR A 4 6.22 0.20 -8.51
N TYR A 5 5.32 -0.73 -8.16
CA TYR A 5 5.42 -2.11 -8.58
C TYR A 5 4.94 -2.30 -10.01
N LYS A 6 5.53 -3.28 -10.70
CA LYS A 6 4.91 -3.93 -11.84
C LYS A 6 3.82 -4.87 -11.33
N TYR A 7 2.64 -4.79 -11.94
CA TYR A 7 1.52 -5.68 -11.63
C TYR A 7 1.69 -7.00 -12.38
N VAL A 8 1.36 -8.12 -11.73
CA VAL A 8 1.35 -9.43 -12.38
C VAL A 8 0.07 -9.54 -13.22
N HIS A 9 0.25 -9.43 -14.54
CA HIS A 9 -0.84 -9.62 -15.49
C HIS A 9 -0.99 -11.11 -15.81
N ASN A 10 -2.22 -11.57 -16.00
CA ASN A 10 -2.53 -12.93 -16.49
C ASN A 10 -2.16 -14.11 -15.56
N HIS A 11 -2.22 -13.92 -14.24
CA HIS A 11 -2.07 -15.02 -13.29
C HIS A 11 -3.42 -15.63 -12.89
N GLU A 12 -3.44 -16.93 -12.59
CA GLU A 12 -4.65 -17.70 -12.23
C GLU A 12 -5.45 -17.07 -11.08
N ILE A 13 -4.76 -16.46 -10.11
CA ILE A 13 -5.37 -15.76 -8.95
C ILE A 13 -6.45 -14.75 -9.36
N LEU A 14 -6.37 -14.18 -10.57
CA LEU A 14 -7.34 -13.21 -11.07
C LEU A 14 -8.71 -13.85 -11.32
N LYS A 15 -8.81 -15.19 -11.41
CA LYS A 15 -10.07 -15.92 -11.57
C LYS A 15 -11.06 -15.64 -10.44
N PHE A 16 -10.59 -15.46 -9.21
CA PHE A 16 -11.46 -15.20 -8.07
C PHE A 16 -12.20 -13.86 -8.17
N GLN A 17 -11.52 -12.82 -8.68
CA GLN A 17 -12.20 -11.56 -8.99
C GLN A 17 -13.16 -11.71 -10.18
N ARG A 18 -12.85 -12.57 -11.16
CA ARG A 18 -13.78 -12.88 -12.27
C ARG A 18 -15.07 -13.52 -11.76
N TYR A 19 -15.00 -14.47 -10.82
CA TYR A 19 -16.20 -15.04 -10.19
C TYR A 19 -17.01 -13.97 -9.45
N SER A 20 -16.36 -13.11 -8.65
CA SER A 20 -17.05 -12.00 -7.97
C SER A 20 -17.73 -11.06 -8.97
N ASN A 21 -17.03 -10.69 -10.04
CA ASN A 21 -17.55 -9.83 -11.11
C ASN A 21 -18.76 -10.48 -11.78
N PHE A 22 -18.67 -11.78 -12.07
CA PHE A 22 -19.73 -12.55 -12.70
C PHE A 22 -20.97 -12.62 -11.80
N LEU A 23 -20.83 -13.08 -10.55
CA LEU A 23 -21.92 -13.17 -9.58
C LEU A 23 -22.63 -11.82 -9.44
N PHE A 24 -21.88 -10.73 -9.22
CA PHE A 24 -22.50 -9.43 -9.02
C PHE A 24 -23.14 -8.87 -10.30
N LEU A 25 -22.39 -8.82 -11.41
CA LEU A 25 -22.80 -8.10 -12.62
C LEU A 25 -23.65 -8.91 -13.59
N LYS A 26 -23.67 -10.24 -13.48
CA LYS A 26 -24.39 -11.11 -14.42
C LYS A 26 -25.46 -11.95 -13.73
N VAL A 27 -25.34 -12.21 -12.43
CA VAL A 27 -26.29 -13.03 -11.67
C VAL A 27 -27.16 -12.14 -10.78
N TRP A 28 -26.66 -11.65 -9.64
CA TRP A 28 -27.43 -10.91 -8.63
C TRP A 28 -28.12 -9.66 -9.19
N SER A 29 -27.37 -8.78 -9.85
CA SER A 29 -27.94 -7.54 -10.38
C SER A 29 -28.90 -7.74 -11.57
N ARG A 30 -29.09 -8.98 -12.02
CA ARG A 30 -30.06 -9.37 -13.06
C ARG A 30 -31.20 -10.22 -12.54
N ALA A 31 -31.31 -10.40 -11.21
CA ALA A 31 -32.35 -11.21 -10.60
C ALA A 31 -33.76 -10.75 -11.02
N ARG A 32 -34.57 -11.72 -11.49
CA ARG A 32 -35.97 -11.53 -11.95
C ARG A 32 -36.91 -12.65 -11.50
N THR A 33 -36.41 -13.88 -11.47
CA THR A 33 -37.09 -15.09 -10.98
C THR A 33 -36.24 -15.73 -9.89
N PRO A 34 -36.79 -16.65 -9.04
CA PRO A 34 -36.01 -17.41 -8.05
C PRO A 34 -34.68 -17.95 -8.57
N PHE A 35 -33.72 -18.16 -7.67
CA PHE A 35 -32.41 -18.67 -8.03
C PHE A 35 -32.51 -20.14 -8.46
N ASP A 36 -31.69 -20.51 -9.44
CA ASP A 36 -31.47 -21.86 -9.93
C ASP A 36 -30.06 -21.90 -10.56
N SER A 37 -29.45 -23.09 -10.69
CA SER A 37 -28.06 -23.20 -11.14
C SER A 37 -27.86 -22.75 -12.60
N THR A 38 -28.90 -22.71 -13.43
CA THR A 38 -28.82 -22.24 -14.83
C THR A 38 -28.44 -20.76 -14.92
N LYS A 39 -28.66 -19.99 -13.83
CA LYS A 39 -28.19 -18.59 -13.73
C LYS A 39 -26.66 -18.49 -13.78
N LEU A 40 -25.94 -19.60 -13.57
CA LEU A 40 -24.49 -19.69 -13.62
C LEU A 40 -23.94 -20.17 -14.98
N ASP A 41 -24.77 -20.56 -15.95
CA ASP A 41 -24.37 -21.15 -17.26
C ASP A 41 -23.34 -20.32 -18.03
N ARG A 42 -23.31 -19.01 -17.79
CA ARG A 42 -22.36 -18.09 -18.42
C ARG A 42 -20.95 -18.10 -17.80
N CYS A 43 -20.71 -18.94 -16.82
CA CYS A 43 -19.43 -19.15 -16.15
C CYS A 43 -19.33 -20.63 -15.72
N GLN A 44 -19.14 -21.52 -16.70
CA GLN A 44 -19.16 -22.99 -16.51
C GLN A 44 -18.30 -23.44 -15.33
N ASP A 45 -17.06 -22.98 -15.25
CA ASP A 45 -16.14 -23.27 -14.15
C ASP A 45 -16.72 -22.95 -12.75
N LEU A 46 -17.44 -21.83 -12.60
CA LEU A 46 -18.10 -21.51 -11.32
C LEU A 46 -19.37 -22.34 -11.10
N LYS A 47 -20.07 -22.70 -12.18
CA LYS A 47 -21.26 -23.57 -12.12
C LYS A 47 -20.85 -24.97 -11.67
N ASP A 48 -19.81 -25.54 -12.26
CA ASP A 48 -19.29 -26.87 -11.91
C ASP A 48 -18.90 -26.92 -10.43
N ILE A 49 -18.25 -25.87 -9.91
CA ILE A 49 -17.92 -25.75 -8.48
C ILE A 49 -19.17 -25.59 -7.61
N TYR A 50 -20.18 -24.84 -8.06
CA TYR A 50 -21.44 -24.72 -7.33
C TYR A 50 -22.13 -26.09 -7.24
N GLU A 51 -22.28 -26.79 -8.37
CA GLU A 51 -22.95 -28.09 -8.46
C GLU A 51 -22.15 -29.20 -7.77
N SER A 52 -20.81 -29.10 -7.69
CA SER A 52 -20.00 -30.03 -6.90
C SER A 52 -20.31 -29.97 -5.40
N PHE A 53 -20.97 -28.91 -4.91
CA PHE A 53 -21.38 -28.78 -3.52
C PHE A 53 -22.83 -29.17 -3.25
N ASP A 54 -23.62 -29.56 -4.25
CA ASP A 54 -25.06 -29.85 -4.10
C ASP A 54 -25.35 -31.03 -3.16
N TYR A 55 -24.40 -31.96 -3.01
CA TYR A 55 -24.52 -33.09 -2.10
C TYR A 55 -24.33 -32.70 -0.62
N LEU A 56 -23.81 -31.51 -0.33
CA LEU A 56 -23.53 -31.07 1.03
C LEU A 56 -24.83 -30.67 1.74
N THR A 57 -25.12 -31.31 2.87
CA THR A 57 -26.26 -30.97 3.73
C THR A 57 -25.85 -30.33 5.05
N ASP A 58 -24.58 -30.46 5.42
CA ASP A 58 -24.01 -29.90 6.65
C ASP A 58 -23.78 -28.38 6.51
N PRO A 59 -24.48 -27.54 7.30
CA PRO A 59 -24.35 -26.10 7.22
C PRO A 59 -22.98 -25.58 7.65
N GLU A 60 -22.15 -26.38 8.34
CA GLU A 60 -20.80 -25.97 8.73
C GLU A 60 -19.79 -26.12 7.59
N LYS A 61 -20.14 -26.79 6.48
CA LYS A 61 -19.24 -26.96 5.33
C LYS A 61 -19.11 -25.67 4.52
N TRP A 62 -17.87 -25.32 4.18
CA TRP A 62 -17.59 -24.10 3.41
C TRP A 62 -18.25 -24.07 2.02
N GLY A 63 -18.34 -25.22 1.33
CA GLY A 63 -19.02 -25.32 0.04
C GLY A 63 -20.51 -24.99 0.16
N TYR A 64 -21.19 -25.60 1.13
CA TYR A 64 -22.58 -25.30 1.46
C TYR A 64 -22.79 -23.80 1.78
N GLN A 65 -21.95 -23.24 2.66
CA GLN A 65 -22.02 -21.83 3.03
C GLN A 65 -21.79 -20.89 1.84
N PHE A 66 -20.94 -21.28 0.87
CA PHE A 66 -20.69 -20.51 -0.33
C PHE A 66 -21.92 -20.47 -1.24
N ASN A 67 -22.52 -21.63 -1.55
CA ASN A 67 -23.75 -21.74 -2.34
C ASN A 67 -24.91 -20.98 -1.69
N LEU A 68 -25.13 -21.22 -0.39
CA LEU A 68 -26.17 -20.55 0.39
C LEU A 68 -26.01 -19.01 0.36
N SER A 69 -24.77 -18.51 0.40
CA SER A 69 -24.52 -17.07 0.31
C SER A 69 -24.89 -16.50 -1.07
N ILE A 70 -24.63 -17.25 -2.15
CA ILE A 70 -25.02 -16.85 -3.51
C ILE A 70 -26.53 -16.70 -3.60
N GLU A 71 -27.27 -17.69 -3.09
CA GLU A 71 -28.73 -17.73 -3.10
C GLU A 71 -29.35 -16.62 -2.24
N LYS A 72 -28.86 -16.43 -1.01
CA LYS A 72 -29.35 -15.38 -0.10
C LYS A 72 -29.16 -13.98 -0.67
N ILE A 73 -27.97 -13.70 -1.22
CA ILE A 73 -27.72 -12.41 -1.89
C ILE A 73 -28.64 -12.27 -3.10
N TYR A 74 -28.82 -13.33 -3.91
CA TYR A 74 -29.71 -13.28 -5.05
C TYR A 74 -31.17 -12.98 -4.64
N ALA A 75 -31.67 -13.62 -3.58
CA ALA A 75 -33.00 -13.39 -3.03
C ALA A 75 -33.19 -11.93 -2.56
N GLU A 76 -32.17 -11.33 -1.94
CA GLU A 76 -32.20 -9.91 -1.60
C GLU A 76 -32.25 -9.02 -2.85
N PHE A 77 -31.51 -9.37 -3.89
CA PHE A 77 -31.57 -8.65 -5.17
C PHE A 77 -32.93 -8.80 -5.86
N LEU A 78 -33.66 -9.91 -5.71
CA LEU A 78 -35.00 -10.07 -6.30
C LEU A 78 -35.97 -8.98 -5.82
N LYS A 79 -35.86 -8.59 -4.55
CA LYS A 79 -36.71 -7.56 -3.91
C LYS A 79 -36.45 -6.16 -4.44
N LEU A 80 -35.34 -5.93 -5.14
CA LEU A 80 -34.91 -4.60 -5.58
C LEU A 80 -35.48 -4.19 -6.93
N SER A 81 -35.80 -2.89 -7.04
CA SER A 81 -36.20 -2.27 -8.30
C SER A 81 -35.05 -2.22 -9.32
N LYS A 82 -35.39 -2.00 -10.60
CA LYS A 82 -34.39 -1.78 -11.66
C LYS A 82 -33.43 -0.64 -11.34
N ALA A 83 -33.93 0.46 -10.75
CA ALA A 83 -33.13 1.62 -10.40
C ALA A 83 -32.11 1.30 -9.28
N GLN A 84 -32.56 0.62 -8.22
CA GLN A 84 -31.69 0.18 -7.11
C GLN A 84 -30.60 -0.78 -7.61
N LYS A 85 -30.97 -1.76 -8.46
CA LYS A 85 -30.01 -2.67 -9.11
C LYS A 85 -28.98 -1.90 -9.95
N LYS A 86 -29.40 -0.88 -10.71
CA LYS A 86 -28.50 -0.03 -11.51
C LYS A 86 -27.52 0.74 -10.61
N GLN A 87 -28.00 1.28 -9.49
CA GLN A 87 -27.16 1.98 -8.52
C GLN A 87 -26.12 1.07 -7.87
N LEU A 88 -26.53 -0.12 -7.41
CA LEU A 88 -25.62 -1.12 -6.84
C LEU A 88 -24.56 -1.58 -7.85
N ARG A 89 -24.92 -1.76 -9.13
CA ARG A 89 -23.95 -2.04 -10.20
C ARG A 89 -22.94 -0.91 -10.40
N HIS A 90 -23.39 0.34 -10.32
CA HIS A 90 -22.51 1.49 -10.40
C HIS A 90 -21.51 1.47 -9.23
N TRP A 91 -21.98 1.30 -8.00
CA TRP A 91 -21.12 1.21 -6.83
C TRP A 91 -20.17 0.02 -6.86
N TYR A 92 -20.61 -1.16 -7.32
CA TYR A 92 -19.73 -2.31 -7.49
C TYR A 92 -18.55 -2.04 -8.42
N LYS A 93 -18.84 -1.43 -9.58
CA LYS A 93 -17.81 -1.03 -10.55
C LYS A 93 -16.89 0.03 -9.96
N LEU A 94 -17.44 0.98 -9.21
CA LEU A 94 -16.68 2.07 -8.59
C LEU A 94 -15.72 1.54 -7.52
N ASN A 95 -16.19 0.71 -6.59
CA ASN A 95 -15.39 0.09 -5.54
C ASN A 95 -14.27 -0.79 -6.08
N ASN A 96 -14.45 -1.39 -7.27
CA ASN A 96 -13.44 -2.23 -7.91
C ASN A 96 -12.53 -1.47 -8.87
N ASN A 97 -12.77 -0.19 -9.14
CA ASN A 97 -11.87 0.65 -9.94
C ASN A 97 -10.82 1.32 -9.04
N ILE A 98 -9.96 0.50 -8.44
CA ILE A 98 -9.03 0.90 -7.38
C ILE A 98 -8.12 2.05 -7.83
N HIS A 99 -7.54 1.96 -9.03
CA HIS A 99 -6.70 3.04 -9.55
C HIS A 99 -7.43 4.38 -9.59
N SER A 100 -8.67 4.40 -10.11
CA SER A 100 -9.49 5.63 -10.17
C SER A 100 -9.77 6.20 -8.79
N LEU A 101 -10.00 5.35 -7.79
CA LEU A 101 -10.20 5.79 -6.39
C LEU A 101 -8.94 6.47 -5.81
N PHE A 102 -7.74 6.12 -6.28
CA PHE A 102 -6.50 6.72 -5.79
C PHE A 102 -6.18 8.06 -6.44
N VAL A 103 -6.56 8.25 -7.71
CA VAL A 103 -6.17 9.44 -8.50
C VAL A 103 -7.29 10.46 -8.71
N ASN A 104 -8.55 10.09 -8.47
CA ASN A 104 -9.72 10.95 -8.69
C ASN A 104 -10.51 11.15 -7.38
N THR A 105 -10.48 12.38 -6.86
CA THR A 105 -11.15 12.77 -5.62
C THR A 105 -12.67 12.87 -5.74
N ASN A 106 -13.21 12.99 -6.96
CA ASN A 106 -14.65 12.99 -7.23
C ASN A 106 -15.27 11.58 -7.19
N LYS A 107 -14.45 10.56 -6.96
CA LYS A 107 -14.86 9.16 -6.87
C LYS A 107 -14.77 8.69 -5.41
N LEU A 108 -15.91 8.27 -4.86
CA LEU A 108 -16.04 7.76 -3.51
C LEU A 108 -16.60 6.33 -3.54
N PRO A 109 -15.88 5.33 -3.01
CA PRO A 109 -16.42 3.98 -2.91
C PRO A 109 -17.56 3.93 -1.90
N ILE A 110 -18.59 3.13 -2.18
CA ILE A 110 -19.66 2.88 -1.22
C ILE A 110 -19.10 2.13 -0.02
N SER A 111 -19.50 2.49 1.19
CA SER A 111 -19.09 1.82 2.43
C SER A 111 -20.18 0.87 2.94
N TYR A 112 -19.81 -0.06 3.83
CA TYR A 112 -20.82 -0.83 4.57
C TYR A 112 -21.72 0.08 5.39
N LYS A 113 -21.21 1.15 6.01
CA LYS A 113 -22.04 2.12 6.76
C LYS A 113 -23.20 2.66 5.92
N THR A 114 -22.94 2.97 4.64
CA THR A 114 -23.99 3.45 3.74
C THR A 114 -24.92 2.32 3.28
N LEU A 115 -24.39 1.12 3.02
CA LEU A 115 -25.22 -0.03 2.68
C LEU A 115 -26.13 -0.45 3.85
N ASP A 116 -25.65 -0.40 5.08
CA ASP A 116 -26.40 -0.74 6.29
C ASP A 116 -27.64 0.17 6.42
N LEU A 117 -27.52 1.45 6.04
CA LEU A 117 -28.63 2.41 6.07
C LEU A 117 -29.63 2.20 4.93
N LEU A 118 -29.16 1.90 3.72
CA LEU A 118 -29.99 1.87 2.51
C LEU A 118 -30.57 0.47 2.20
N TYR A 119 -29.85 -0.58 2.57
CA TYR A 119 -30.15 -1.97 2.25
C TYR A 119 -29.71 -2.91 3.38
N PRO A 120 -30.27 -2.81 4.60
CA PRO A 120 -29.75 -3.50 5.79
C PRO A 120 -29.63 -5.01 5.62
N SER A 121 -30.68 -5.69 5.15
CA SER A 121 -30.67 -7.14 4.92
C SER A 121 -29.63 -7.57 3.88
N LEU A 122 -29.57 -6.86 2.74
CA LEU A 122 -28.56 -7.11 1.72
C LEU A 122 -27.15 -6.84 2.25
N SER A 123 -26.95 -5.78 3.04
CA SER A 123 -25.64 -5.42 3.59
C SER A 123 -25.09 -6.53 4.49
N ILE A 124 -25.94 -7.14 5.32
CA ILE A 124 -25.57 -8.29 6.17
C ILE A 124 -25.04 -9.45 5.32
N GLU A 125 -25.78 -9.84 4.27
CA GLU A 125 -25.39 -10.97 3.42
C GLU A 125 -24.14 -10.66 2.59
N LEU A 126 -24.02 -9.44 2.04
CA LEU A 126 -22.80 -9.00 1.36
C LEU A 126 -21.60 -9.00 2.31
N LYS A 127 -21.76 -8.54 3.55
CA LYS A 127 -20.68 -8.48 4.54
C LYS A 127 -20.18 -9.87 4.91
N LYS A 128 -21.10 -10.83 5.12
CA LYS A 128 -20.76 -12.24 5.36
C LYS A 128 -19.96 -12.81 4.18
N PHE A 129 -20.46 -12.63 2.95
CA PHE A 129 -19.82 -13.15 1.75
C PHE A 129 -18.42 -12.54 1.51
N TYR A 130 -18.33 -11.21 1.39
CA TYR A 130 -17.07 -10.53 1.03
C TYR A 130 -16.01 -10.57 2.13
N LYS A 131 -16.39 -10.67 3.41
CA LYS A 131 -15.41 -10.84 4.50
C LYS A 131 -14.68 -12.18 4.40
N ARG A 132 -15.39 -13.23 3.95
CA ARG A 132 -14.90 -14.61 3.87
C ARG A 132 -14.02 -14.86 2.64
N LEU A 133 -14.22 -14.16 1.51
CA LEU A 133 -13.47 -14.43 0.26
C LEU A 133 -11.93 -14.38 0.38
N TYR A 134 -11.37 -13.71 1.38
CA TYR A 134 -9.92 -13.60 1.58
C TYR A 134 -9.54 -13.87 3.03
N GLY A 135 -8.64 -14.83 3.27
CA GLY A 135 -8.13 -15.21 4.58
C GLY A 135 -8.30 -16.71 4.87
N ASN A 136 -8.02 -17.11 6.11
CA ASN A 136 -7.99 -18.53 6.51
C ASN A 136 -9.35 -19.23 6.50
N ASN A 137 -10.44 -18.46 6.46
CA ASN A 137 -11.82 -18.98 6.42
C ASN A 137 -12.44 -18.77 5.04
N SER A 138 -11.62 -18.73 3.99
CA SER A 138 -12.11 -18.54 2.63
C SER A 138 -12.57 -19.85 2.00
N PRO A 139 -13.77 -19.89 1.37
CA PRO A 139 -14.18 -21.06 0.60
C PRO A 139 -13.21 -21.36 -0.56
N PHE A 140 -12.43 -20.37 -1.01
CA PHE A 140 -11.44 -20.57 -2.07
C PHE A 140 -10.26 -21.46 -1.64
N LEU A 141 -10.15 -21.83 -0.37
CA LEU A 141 -9.18 -22.83 0.11
C LEU A 141 -9.58 -24.27 -0.26
N LEU A 142 -10.84 -24.51 -0.66
CA LEU A 142 -11.28 -25.82 -1.11
C LEU A 142 -10.59 -26.22 -2.42
N LYS A 143 -10.42 -27.54 -2.62
CA LYS A 143 -9.73 -28.10 -3.79
C LYS A 143 -10.47 -27.77 -5.09
N ASP A 144 -11.79 -27.67 -5.05
CA ASP A 144 -12.66 -27.28 -6.17
C ASP A 144 -12.26 -25.92 -6.76
N PHE A 145 -11.75 -25.01 -5.92
CA PHE A 145 -11.24 -23.70 -6.34
C PHE A 145 -9.75 -23.71 -6.75
N GLY A 146 -9.07 -24.85 -6.64
CA GLY A 146 -7.64 -25.02 -6.93
C GLY A 146 -6.69 -24.68 -5.77
N ASP A 147 -7.19 -24.56 -4.54
CA ASP A 147 -6.46 -24.14 -3.34
C ASP A 147 -5.85 -22.72 -3.45
N PHE A 148 -6.60 -21.74 -2.95
CA PHE A 148 -6.21 -20.34 -2.94
C PHE A 148 -4.85 -20.07 -2.30
N ASN A 149 -4.41 -20.83 -1.30
CA ASN A 149 -3.11 -20.59 -0.67
C ASN A 149 -1.96 -20.99 -1.61
N LYS A 150 -2.11 -22.11 -2.32
CA LYS A 150 -1.15 -22.53 -3.35
C LYS A 150 -1.07 -21.52 -4.49
N ILE A 151 -2.22 -21.09 -5.02
CA ILE A 151 -2.29 -20.10 -6.10
C ILE A 151 -1.72 -18.74 -5.63
N LYS A 152 -2.03 -18.30 -4.41
CA LYS A 152 -1.50 -17.05 -3.83
C LYS A 152 0.02 -17.11 -3.66
N LYS A 153 0.58 -18.26 -3.26
CA LYS A 153 2.03 -18.46 -3.16
C LYS A 153 2.69 -18.40 -4.54
N SER A 154 2.08 -19.00 -5.57
CA SER A 154 2.54 -18.89 -6.96
C SER A 154 2.53 -17.44 -7.45
N HIS A 155 1.45 -16.69 -7.18
CA HIS A 155 1.38 -15.27 -7.53
C HIS A 155 2.47 -14.44 -6.84
N TYR A 156 2.75 -14.73 -5.55
CA TYR A 156 3.84 -14.07 -4.83
C TYR A 156 5.19 -14.32 -5.50
N LYS A 157 5.45 -15.56 -5.93
CA LYS A 157 6.66 -15.92 -6.65
C LYS A 157 6.83 -15.10 -7.93
N GLU A 158 5.79 -15.03 -8.75
CA GLU A 158 5.80 -14.25 -9.98
C GLU A 158 5.96 -12.76 -9.71
N PHE A 159 5.25 -12.23 -8.71
CA PHE A 159 5.37 -10.83 -8.29
C PHE A 159 6.81 -10.45 -7.94
N PHE A 160 7.52 -11.30 -7.19
CA PHE A 160 8.91 -11.04 -6.82
C PHE A 160 9.87 -11.23 -8.00
N ASN A 161 9.61 -12.19 -8.90
CA ASN A 161 10.42 -12.34 -10.11
C ASN A 161 10.40 -11.06 -10.96
N ILE A 162 9.21 -10.47 -11.20
CA ILE A 162 9.09 -9.31 -12.09
C ILE A 162 9.54 -7.99 -11.45
N ASN A 163 9.49 -7.88 -10.12
CA ASN A 163 9.82 -6.66 -9.39
C ASN A 163 11.25 -6.65 -8.82
N PHE A 164 11.78 -7.82 -8.45
CA PHE A 164 13.00 -7.96 -7.64
C PHE A 164 13.89 -9.14 -8.07
N GLY A 165 13.67 -9.73 -9.25
CA GLY A 165 14.45 -10.88 -9.72
C GLY A 165 14.25 -12.14 -8.87
N GLY A 166 13.21 -12.17 -8.03
CA GLY A 166 12.90 -13.30 -7.14
C GLY A 166 13.48 -13.15 -5.73
N HIS A 167 14.34 -12.17 -5.48
CA HIS A 167 15.03 -12.00 -4.20
C HIS A 167 14.38 -10.93 -3.32
N GLU A 168 14.96 -10.69 -2.16
CA GLU A 168 14.55 -9.62 -1.27
C GLU A 168 14.44 -8.28 -2.02
N GLY A 169 13.33 -7.57 -1.78
CA GLY A 169 13.08 -6.25 -2.33
C GLY A 169 13.10 -5.17 -1.26
N LEU A 170 13.07 -3.90 -1.67
CA LEU A 170 12.83 -2.78 -0.75
C LEU A 170 11.33 -2.48 -0.65
N CYS A 171 10.82 -2.19 0.54
CA CYS A 171 9.44 -1.72 0.67
C CYS A 171 9.30 -0.30 0.05
N PRO A 172 8.51 -0.09 -1.02
CA PRO A 172 8.35 1.22 -1.65
C PRO A 172 7.59 2.22 -0.77
N PHE A 173 6.88 1.73 0.25
CA PHE A 173 6.08 2.57 1.13
C PHE A 173 6.94 3.31 2.14
N CYS A 174 8.04 2.74 2.61
CA CYS A 174 8.95 3.44 3.53
C CYS A 174 10.36 3.64 2.98
N GLY A 175 10.80 2.83 2.02
CA GLY A 175 12.20 2.83 1.57
C GLY A 175 13.19 2.36 2.62
N MET A 176 12.73 1.82 3.76
CA MET A 176 13.58 1.45 4.91
C MET A 176 13.74 -0.04 5.06
N ASN A 177 12.63 -0.77 5.09
CA ASN A 177 12.67 -2.18 5.43
C ASN A 177 12.64 -3.03 4.17
N PRO A 178 13.36 -4.16 4.19
CA PRO A 178 13.23 -5.15 3.15
C PRO A 178 11.83 -5.78 3.14
N ILE A 179 11.48 -6.37 2.01
CA ILE A 179 10.33 -7.25 1.81
C ILE A 179 10.85 -8.62 1.35
N LYS A 180 10.41 -9.66 2.05
CA LYS A 180 10.94 -11.03 1.91
C LYS A 180 10.69 -11.58 0.51
N GLY A 181 11.75 -11.99 -0.18
CA GLY A 181 11.68 -12.60 -1.51
C GLY A 181 11.32 -14.09 -1.51
N ASN A 182 11.54 -14.76 -2.64
CA ASN A 182 11.21 -16.18 -2.84
C ASN A 182 12.08 -17.13 -2.03
N ASP A 183 13.24 -16.67 -1.56
CA ASP A 183 14.17 -17.43 -0.73
C ASP A 183 13.70 -17.56 0.74
N HIS A 184 12.54 -16.98 1.07
CA HIS A 184 11.97 -17.02 2.41
C HIS A 184 10.78 -17.98 2.50
N SER A 185 10.72 -18.75 3.59
CA SER A 185 9.57 -19.61 3.89
C SER A 185 8.36 -18.84 4.43
N LYS A 186 8.61 -17.71 5.09
CA LYS A 186 7.60 -16.78 5.62
C LYS A 186 7.53 -15.56 4.70
N LEU A 187 6.35 -15.25 4.19
CA LEU A 187 6.15 -14.21 3.19
C LEU A 187 5.43 -13.00 3.79
N GLU A 188 5.63 -11.82 3.21
CA GLU A 188 4.84 -10.63 3.55
C GLU A 188 3.36 -10.83 3.20
N ALA A 189 2.47 -10.22 3.97
CA ALA A 189 1.05 -10.24 3.68
C ALA A 189 0.72 -9.36 2.46
N TYR A 190 -0.27 -9.78 1.68
CA TYR A 190 -0.98 -8.85 0.80
C TYR A 190 -1.95 -8.05 1.64
N ASP A 191 -1.72 -6.75 1.73
CA ASP A 191 -2.55 -5.83 2.50
C ASP A 191 -3.58 -5.12 1.62
N HIS A 192 -4.76 -4.89 2.18
CA HIS A 192 -5.86 -4.18 1.51
C HIS A 192 -5.62 -2.67 1.56
N LEU A 193 -5.36 -2.07 0.40
CA LEU A 193 -5.26 -0.63 0.20
C LEU A 193 -6.55 0.10 0.63
N ILE A 194 -7.70 -0.48 0.26
CA ILE A 194 -9.02 -0.11 0.75
C ILE A 194 -9.55 -1.25 1.63
N PRO A 195 -9.72 -1.05 2.95
CA PRO A 195 -10.00 -2.13 3.90
C PRO A 195 -11.31 -2.87 3.62
N LYS A 196 -11.24 -4.20 3.45
CA LYS A 196 -12.40 -5.07 3.21
C LYS A 196 -13.44 -5.06 4.33
N GLY A 197 -13.07 -4.65 5.55
CA GLY A 197 -13.99 -4.53 6.69
C GLY A 197 -14.88 -3.29 6.62
N LYS A 198 -14.45 -2.25 5.90
CA LYS A 198 -15.15 -0.96 5.78
C LYS A 198 -15.84 -0.79 4.43
N TYR A 199 -15.28 -1.41 3.39
CA TYR A 199 -15.77 -1.31 2.02
C TYR A 199 -16.09 -2.70 1.44
N PRO A 200 -17.26 -2.88 0.82
CA PRO A 200 -17.63 -4.10 0.13
C PRO A 200 -16.94 -4.21 -1.24
N PHE A 201 -17.11 -5.37 -1.87
CA PHE A 201 -16.85 -5.65 -3.29
C PHE A 201 -15.40 -5.84 -3.73
N SER A 202 -14.41 -5.34 -2.99
CA SER A 202 -13.00 -5.35 -3.40
C SER A 202 -12.08 -6.26 -2.58
N SER A 203 -12.64 -7.20 -1.80
CA SER A 203 -11.89 -8.09 -0.90
C SER A 203 -10.88 -9.00 -1.61
N ILE A 204 -11.20 -9.46 -2.83
CA ILE A 204 -10.36 -10.40 -3.60
C ILE A 204 -9.78 -9.74 -4.87
N ASN A 205 -9.95 -8.42 -4.99
CA ASN A 205 -9.42 -7.68 -6.11
C ASN A 205 -7.91 -7.47 -5.88
N PHE A 206 -7.06 -8.17 -6.63
CA PHE A 206 -5.60 -8.06 -6.47
C PHE A 206 -5.05 -6.67 -6.85
N GLN A 207 -5.84 -5.81 -7.50
CA GLN A 207 -5.51 -4.39 -7.68
C GLN A 207 -5.68 -3.57 -6.38
N ASN A 208 -6.44 -4.10 -5.40
CA ASN A 208 -6.63 -3.54 -4.06
C ASN A 208 -5.65 -4.15 -3.03
N LEU A 209 -4.82 -5.10 -3.44
CA LEU A 209 -3.89 -5.83 -2.58
C LEU A 209 -2.45 -5.44 -2.92
N ALA A 210 -1.68 -4.99 -1.94
CA ALA A 210 -0.27 -4.64 -2.13
C ALA A 210 0.61 -5.37 -1.11
N ILE A 211 1.79 -5.81 -1.56
CA ILE A 211 2.82 -6.33 -0.67
C ILE A 211 3.54 -5.15 -0.02
N MET A 212 3.67 -5.19 1.29
CA MET A 212 4.25 -4.15 2.13
C MET A 212 5.10 -4.81 3.20
N CYS A 213 6.15 -4.14 3.71
CA CYS A 213 6.82 -4.65 4.90
C CYS A 213 5.85 -4.63 6.10
N ASP A 214 6.05 -5.56 7.04
CA ASP A 214 5.21 -5.70 8.22
C ASP A 214 5.02 -4.38 9.00
N GLU A 215 6.08 -3.60 9.23
CA GLU A 215 5.96 -2.32 9.96
C GLU A 215 5.06 -1.31 9.23
N CYS A 216 5.16 -1.21 7.90
CA CYS A 216 4.27 -0.35 7.12
C CYS A 216 2.81 -0.82 7.17
N ASN A 217 2.60 -2.13 7.11
CA ASN A 217 1.29 -2.75 7.10
C ASN A 217 0.64 -2.73 8.48
N SER A 218 1.24 -3.43 9.43
CA SER A 218 0.69 -3.81 10.73
C SER A 218 0.77 -2.68 11.77
N THR A 219 1.76 -1.79 11.66
CA THR A 219 1.97 -0.70 12.64
C THR A 219 1.42 0.64 12.15
N TYR A 220 1.88 1.12 10.98
CA TYR A 220 1.57 2.50 10.56
C TYR A 220 0.27 2.63 9.77
N LYS A 221 0.07 1.79 8.74
CA LYS A 221 -1.15 1.85 7.94
C LYS A 221 -2.32 1.26 8.70
N HIS A 222 -2.21 0.03 9.17
CA HIS A 222 -3.31 -0.73 9.78
C HIS A 222 -4.58 -0.63 8.90
N GLU A 223 -5.71 -0.27 9.49
CA GLU A 223 -6.98 -0.02 8.79
C GLU A 223 -7.18 1.43 8.30
N ARG A 224 -6.13 2.26 8.27
CA ARG A 224 -6.23 3.64 7.76
C ARG A 224 -6.50 3.60 6.26
N ILE A 225 -7.37 4.50 5.83
CA ILE A 225 -7.78 4.64 4.43
C ILE A 225 -6.94 5.76 3.83
N ILE A 226 -5.92 5.41 3.05
CA ILE A 226 -4.93 6.39 2.54
C ILE A 226 -5.57 7.51 1.70
N ILE A 227 -6.65 7.19 0.99
CA ILE A 227 -7.41 8.11 0.13
C ILE A 227 -8.31 9.07 0.95
N LEU A 228 -8.29 9.01 2.28
CA LEU A 228 -9.01 9.92 3.16
C LEU A 228 -8.06 10.62 4.13
N THR A 229 -8.35 11.87 4.46
CA THR A 229 -7.70 12.52 5.60
C THR A 229 -8.12 11.84 6.91
N LYS A 230 -7.30 11.98 7.96
CA LYS A 230 -7.66 11.50 9.29
C LYS A 230 -8.89 12.25 9.79
N SER A 231 -10.02 11.54 9.96
CA SER A 231 -11.19 12.12 10.63
C SER A 231 -10.93 12.31 12.12
N SER A 232 -11.51 13.35 12.69
CA SER A 232 -11.59 13.56 14.15
C SER A 232 -13.05 13.77 14.55
N LYS A 233 -13.33 13.86 15.86
CA LYS A 233 -14.69 14.18 16.35
C LYS A 233 -15.23 15.51 15.80
N ARG A 234 -14.35 16.44 15.41
CA ARG A 234 -14.70 17.79 14.93
C ARG A 234 -14.54 17.98 13.42
N VAL A 235 -13.84 17.09 12.74
CA VAL A 235 -13.50 17.23 11.32
C VAL A 235 -13.77 15.92 10.59
N ALA A 236 -14.70 15.96 9.63
CA ALA A 236 -14.99 14.83 8.77
C ALA A 236 -13.77 14.49 7.89
N ALA A 237 -13.61 13.20 7.57
CA ALA A 237 -12.60 12.78 6.60
C ALA A 237 -12.93 13.38 5.23
N VAL A 238 -11.92 13.95 4.57
CA VAL A 238 -12.01 14.55 3.25
C VAL A 238 -11.28 13.66 2.24
N ARG A 239 -11.80 13.59 1.01
CA ARG A 239 -11.14 12.87 -0.08
C ARG A 239 -9.87 13.57 -0.51
N ARG A 240 -8.83 12.78 -0.74
CA ARG A 240 -7.54 13.22 -1.28
C ARG A 240 -6.97 12.18 -2.23
N LYS A 241 -6.01 12.59 -3.05
CA LYS A 241 -5.24 11.64 -3.86
C LYS A 241 -4.26 10.85 -2.99
N ALA A 242 -3.87 9.68 -3.48
CA ALA A 242 -2.82 8.87 -2.89
C ALA A 242 -2.00 8.18 -3.97
N PHE A 243 -0.73 7.89 -3.67
CA PHE A 243 0.09 7.08 -4.56
C PHE A 243 -0.48 5.67 -4.71
N TYR A 244 -0.70 5.24 -5.95
CA TYR A 244 -1.18 3.89 -6.25
C TYR A 244 -0.01 2.95 -6.58
N PRO A 245 0.15 1.81 -5.86
CA PRO A 245 1.30 0.92 -6.02
C PRO A 245 1.55 0.42 -7.45
N TYR A 246 0.48 0.19 -8.20
CA TYR A 246 0.54 -0.34 -9.57
C TYR A 246 0.29 0.75 -10.63
N SER A 247 0.58 2.01 -10.30
CA SER A 247 0.47 3.12 -11.25
C SER A 247 1.44 2.93 -12.42
N LYS A 248 0.98 3.25 -13.64
CA LYS A 248 1.87 3.38 -14.81
C LYS A 248 2.70 4.65 -14.78
N SER A 249 2.17 5.73 -14.19
CA SER A 249 2.92 6.97 -14.02
C SER A 249 4.02 6.76 -12.99
N LYS A 250 5.26 7.05 -13.39
CA LYS A 250 6.39 7.16 -12.47
C LYS A 250 6.40 8.54 -11.82
N TRP A 251 7.10 8.65 -10.70
CA TRP A 251 7.34 9.90 -10.01
C TRP A 251 8.65 9.85 -9.26
N GLN A 252 9.14 11.03 -8.89
CA GLN A 252 10.34 11.20 -8.10
C GLN A 252 9.98 12.02 -6.87
N ILE A 253 10.27 11.48 -5.70
CA ILE A 253 10.09 12.18 -4.44
C ILE A 253 11.41 12.88 -4.11
N GLY A 254 11.37 14.21 -4.01
CA GLY A 254 12.44 14.98 -3.38
C GLY A 254 12.27 14.94 -1.87
N LEU A 255 13.38 14.86 -1.14
CA LEU A 255 13.42 15.00 0.30
C LEU A 255 14.32 16.18 0.67
N GLU A 256 13.84 17.00 1.59
CA GLU A 256 14.59 18.09 2.22
C GLU A 256 14.63 17.80 3.71
N ILE A 257 15.83 17.85 4.30
CA ILE A 257 16.03 17.80 5.74
C ILE A 257 16.41 19.20 6.18
N SER A 258 15.86 19.67 7.30
CA SER A 258 16.29 20.90 7.94
C SER A 258 16.62 20.64 9.40
N LEU A 259 17.79 21.10 9.82
CA LEU A 259 18.27 21.08 11.18
C LEU A 259 18.25 22.51 11.74
N THR A 260 17.84 22.68 12.99
CA THR A 260 17.88 24.00 13.64
C THR A 260 19.28 24.38 14.16
N LYS A 261 20.15 23.38 14.34
CA LYS A 261 21.54 23.53 14.78
C LYS A 261 22.41 22.42 14.19
N PRO A 262 23.75 22.61 14.12
CA PRO A 262 24.64 21.57 13.61
C PRO A 262 24.41 20.20 14.26
N PHE A 263 24.52 19.15 13.46
CA PHE A 263 24.25 17.79 13.92
C PHE A 263 25.18 17.40 15.07
N SER A 264 24.61 16.74 16.09
CA SER A 264 25.36 16.21 17.23
C SER A 264 24.61 15.06 17.88
N LYS A 265 25.31 14.29 18.72
CA LYS A 265 24.71 13.20 19.52
C LYS A 265 23.56 13.65 20.44
N LYS A 266 23.43 14.96 20.70
CA LYS A 266 22.40 15.56 21.56
C LYS A 266 21.25 16.18 20.77
N LEU A 267 21.22 16.04 19.45
CA LEU A 267 20.16 16.54 18.60
C LEU A 267 18.83 15.86 18.99
N LYS A 268 17.76 16.65 19.11
CA LYS A 268 16.42 16.18 19.47
C LYS A 268 15.53 16.06 18.23
N ASN A 269 14.49 15.24 18.32
CA ASN A 269 13.51 15.08 17.24
C ASN A 269 12.87 16.41 16.80
N SER A 270 12.58 17.31 17.75
CA SER A 270 12.02 18.64 17.49
C SER A 270 12.96 19.58 16.73
N GLU A 271 14.24 19.26 16.64
CA GLU A 271 15.27 20.06 15.97
C GLU A 271 15.50 19.59 14.52
N ILE A 272 14.72 18.62 14.06
CA ILE A 272 14.75 18.06 12.71
C ILE A 272 13.38 18.30 12.07
N SER A 273 13.38 18.76 10.82
CA SER A 273 12.21 18.76 9.94
C SER A 273 12.52 17.95 8.69
N ILE A 274 11.55 17.18 8.21
CA ILE A 274 11.68 16.42 6.96
C ILE A 274 10.50 16.74 6.08
N LYS A 275 10.79 17.33 4.93
CA LYS A 275 9.79 17.66 3.92
C LYS A 275 9.99 16.78 2.70
N ALA A 276 8.88 16.25 2.20
CA ALA A 276 8.87 15.55 0.93
C ALA A 276 8.14 16.40 -0.12
N THR A 277 8.63 16.36 -1.35
CA THR A 277 8.02 17.06 -2.49
C THR A 277 7.92 16.13 -3.69
N CYS A 278 6.90 16.33 -4.51
CA CYS A 278 6.73 15.63 -5.77
C CYS A 278 5.87 16.48 -6.69
N SER A 279 6.39 16.83 -7.87
CA SER A 279 5.74 17.76 -8.79
C SER A 279 4.31 17.32 -9.12
N LYS A 280 3.32 18.22 -8.86
CA LYS A 280 1.89 18.03 -9.14
C LYS A 280 1.23 16.87 -8.35
N ARG A 281 1.81 16.48 -7.20
CA ARG A 281 1.40 15.34 -6.38
C ARG A 281 1.42 15.64 -4.88
N GLU A 282 1.06 16.86 -4.53
CA GLU A 282 1.12 17.38 -3.17
C GLU A 282 0.21 16.56 -2.22
N ASP A 283 -1.00 16.23 -2.68
CA ASP A 283 -1.94 15.37 -1.95
C ASP A 283 -1.40 13.95 -1.76
N GLU A 284 -0.84 13.35 -2.81
CA GLU A 284 -0.26 12.01 -2.73
C GLU A 284 0.91 11.96 -1.75
N VAL A 285 1.79 12.97 -1.77
CA VAL A 285 2.90 13.10 -0.82
C VAL A 285 2.37 13.24 0.61
N LYS A 286 1.42 14.13 0.84
CA LYS A 286 0.83 14.34 2.17
C LYS A 286 0.18 13.06 2.70
N SER A 287 -0.61 12.38 1.88
CA SER A 287 -1.24 11.11 2.26
C SER A 287 -0.23 10.03 2.62
N TRP A 288 0.86 9.94 1.85
CA TRP A 288 1.94 8.99 2.09
C TRP A 288 2.70 9.29 3.39
N MET A 289 3.12 10.55 3.58
CA MET A 289 3.82 10.98 4.79
C MET A 289 3.00 10.66 6.05
N GLU A 290 1.71 11.00 6.03
CA GLU A 290 0.81 10.80 7.17
C GLU A 290 0.43 9.34 7.43
N THR A 291 0.15 8.55 6.37
CA THR A 291 -0.32 7.17 6.51
C THR A 291 0.80 6.25 6.99
N PHE A 292 2.03 6.49 6.55
CA PHE A 292 3.18 5.62 6.86
C PHE A 292 4.15 6.20 7.88
N GLY A 293 3.80 7.34 8.51
CA GLY A 293 4.61 7.97 9.56
C GLY A 293 6.02 8.34 9.10
N ILE A 294 6.16 8.76 7.84
CA ILE A 294 7.47 8.85 7.18
C ILE A 294 8.40 9.85 7.88
N GLU A 295 7.87 11.03 8.22
CA GLU A 295 8.66 12.05 8.91
C GLU A 295 9.20 11.53 10.25
N GLU A 296 8.34 10.96 11.08
CA GLU A 296 8.71 10.38 12.38
C GLU A 296 9.81 9.32 12.22
N ARG A 297 9.60 8.37 11.30
CA ARG A 297 10.52 7.24 11.08
C ARG A 297 11.87 7.68 10.53
N TYR A 298 11.88 8.63 9.59
CA TYR A 298 13.13 9.16 9.06
C TYR A 298 13.87 9.99 10.10
N LYS A 299 13.18 10.79 10.93
CA LYS A 299 13.81 11.48 12.09
C LYS A 299 14.43 10.48 13.05
N ALA A 300 13.72 9.41 13.40
CA ALA A 300 14.27 8.35 14.26
C ALA A 300 15.53 7.72 13.63
N LYS A 301 15.54 7.51 12.31
CA LYS A 301 16.72 7.00 11.60
C LYS A 301 17.92 7.96 11.66
N LEU A 302 17.69 9.26 11.51
CA LEU A 302 18.75 10.28 11.62
C LEU A 302 19.32 10.37 13.04
N LEU A 303 18.50 10.14 14.07
CA LEU A 303 18.95 10.13 15.46
C LEU A 303 19.60 8.81 15.89
N GLY A 304 19.52 7.76 15.06
CA GLY A 304 20.03 6.43 15.38
C GLY A 304 21.56 6.37 15.44
N GLN A 305 22.08 5.70 16.47
CA GLN A 305 23.52 5.51 16.70
C GLN A 305 24.22 4.75 15.55
N PHE A 306 23.52 3.78 14.93
CA PHE A 306 24.05 2.97 13.84
C PHE A 306 23.63 3.46 12.45
N SER A 307 22.96 4.62 12.38
CA SER A 307 22.53 5.23 11.13
C SER A 307 22.99 6.68 11.06
N GLY A 308 22.16 7.66 11.40
CA GLY A 308 22.53 9.07 11.18
C GLY A 308 23.79 9.51 11.91
N GLN A 309 24.11 8.94 13.08
CA GLN A 309 25.42 9.21 13.71
C GLN A 309 26.58 8.69 12.85
N LYS A 310 26.50 7.48 12.30
CA LYS A 310 27.53 6.94 11.39
C LYS A 310 27.62 7.71 10.09
N TRP A 311 26.48 8.18 9.57
CA TRP A 311 26.46 9.04 8.40
C TRP A 311 27.17 10.36 8.69
N TYR A 312 26.89 10.97 9.84
CA TYR A 312 27.58 12.19 10.26
C TYR A 312 29.07 11.97 10.49
N ASP A 313 29.49 10.86 11.12
CA ASP A 313 30.91 10.54 11.29
C ASP A 313 31.63 10.43 9.93
N LYS A 314 30.98 9.82 8.91
CA LYS A 314 31.49 9.78 7.52
C LYS A 314 31.61 11.19 6.94
N PHE A 315 30.64 12.06 7.18
CA PHE A 315 30.66 13.45 6.73
C PHE A 315 31.77 14.27 7.42
N SER A 316 31.80 14.30 8.75
CA SER A 316 32.65 15.19 9.54
C SER A 316 34.10 14.72 9.62
N SER A 317 34.31 13.42 9.82
CA SER A 317 35.65 12.85 10.07
C SER A 317 36.19 12.11 8.85
N GLY A 318 35.31 11.62 7.97
CA GLY A 318 35.71 10.90 6.76
C GLY A 318 36.53 11.75 5.78
N ILE A 319 36.36 13.08 5.78
CA ILE A 319 37.13 14.00 4.94
C ILE A 319 38.64 13.89 5.18
N HIS A 320 39.09 13.70 6.43
CA HIS A 320 40.51 13.55 6.74
C HIS A 320 41.09 12.30 6.09
N ASN A 321 40.36 11.19 6.18
CA ASN A 321 40.75 9.93 5.54
C ASN A 321 40.72 10.04 4.01
N ALA A 322 39.73 10.75 3.45
CA ALA A 322 39.64 11.00 2.02
C ALA A 322 40.84 11.80 1.51
N ARG A 323 41.24 12.87 2.22
CA ARG A 323 42.43 13.68 1.89
C ARG A 323 43.70 12.85 1.82
N ILE A 324 43.91 11.99 2.82
CA ILE A 324 45.08 11.08 2.86
C ILE A 324 45.03 10.09 1.70
N LYS A 325 43.90 9.40 1.50
CA LYS A 325 43.78 8.34 0.47
C LYS A 325 43.86 8.88 -0.95
N GLN A 326 43.31 10.06 -1.19
CA GLN A 326 43.30 10.69 -2.51
C GLN A 326 44.53 11.57 -2.76
N ASN A 327 45.38 11.76 -1.75
CA ASN A 327 46.51 12.70 -1.78
C ASN A 327 46.09 14.10 -2.31
N LYS A 328 44.95 14.59 -1.83
CA LYS A 328 44.31 15.83 -2.28
C LYS A 328 43.80 16.61 -1.07
N ASP A 329 44.01 17.92 -1.06
CA ASP A 329 43.38 18.79 -0.06
C ASP A 329 41.92 19.09 -0.46
N LEU A 330 41.01 18.22 -0.04
CA LEU A 330 39.58 18.34 -0.29
C LEU A 330 38.93 19.37 0.65
N THR A 331 38.11 20.25 0.09
CA THR A 331 37.17 21.08 0.87
C THR A 331 35.95 20.26 1.34
N TYR A 332 35.22 20.75 2.34
CA TYR A 332 33.96 20.13 2.76
C TYR A 332 32.90 20.14 1.66
N ASP A 333 32.95 21.14 0.77
CA ASP A 333 32.07 21.22 -0.40
C ASP A 333 32.34 20.09 -1.40
N GLU A 334 33.60 19.85 -1.75
CA GLU A 334 33.99 18.75 -2.63
C GLU A 334 33.67 17.40 -2.00
N TRP A 335 33.98 17.23 -0.71
CA TRP A 335 33.69 15.98 -0.01
C TRP A 335 32.18 15.69 0.09
N ALA A 336 31.38 16.69 0.45
CA ALA A 336 29.92 16.54 0.51
C ALA A 336 29.35 16.21 -0.88
N LYS A 337 29.89 16.81 -1.94
CA LYS A 337 29.52 16.49 -3.32
C LYS A 337 29.83 15.03 -3.65
N GLU A 338 31.01 14.52 -3.32
CA GLU A 338 31.35 13.09 -3.52
C GLU A 338 30.36 12.17 -2.80
N LEU A 339 30.02 12.47 -1.54
CA LEU A 339 29.02 11.70 -0.78
C LEU A 339 27.63 11.74 -1.41
N VAL A 340 27.22 12.90 -1.93
CA VAL A 340 25.93 13.07 -2.62
C VAL A 340 25.93 12.32 -3.96
N ASP A 341 27.02 12.35 -4.71
CA ASP A 341 27.17 11.64 -5.97
C ASP A 341 27.12 10.12 -5.76
N GLU A 342 27.79 9.59 -4.72
CA GLU A 342 27.66 8.19 -4.29
C GLU A 342 26.19 7.82 -3.99
N CYS A 343 25.46 8.71 -3.31
CA CYS A 343 24.05 8.49 -3.02
C CYS A 343 23.17 8.52 -4.28
N ASN A 344 23.51 9.34 -5.27
CA ASN A 344 22.74 9.47 -6.51
C ASN A 344 22.91 8.26 -7.44
N GLU A 345 24.05 7.55 -7.38
CA GLU A 345 24.29 6.35 -8.19
C GLU A 345 23.29 5.23 -7.85
N TYR A 346 23.04 5.02 -6.56
CA TYR A 346 22.07 4.01 -6.08
C TYR A 346 21.11 4.59 -5.02
N PRO A 347 20.10 5.38 -5.41
CA PRO A 347 19.28 6.14 -4.44
C PRO A 347 18.51 5.27 -3.45
N LEU A 348 18.11 4.06 -3.83
CA LEU A 348 17.32 3.16 -2.99
C LEU A 348 18.18 2.24 -2.10
N VAL A 349 19.47 2.11 -2.38
CA VAL A 349 20.39 1.28 -1.59
C VAL A 349 20.69 1.99 -0.28
N GLU A 350 20.64 1.26 0.84
CA GLU A 350 20.97 1.74 2.17
C GLU A 350 20.42 3.13 2.54
N LEU A 351 19.21 3.48 2.11
CA LEU A 351 18.60 4.79 2.36
C LEU A 351 19.38 5.97 1.76
N ASN A 352 20.11 5.77 0.66
CA ASN A 352 20.89 6.82 0.01
C ASN A 352 20.05 8.06 -0.34
N PHE A 353 18.77 7.90 -0.69
CA PHE A 353 17.84 9.02 -0.90
C PHE A 353 17.67 9.91 0.35
N LEU A 354 17.78 9.34 1.55
CA LEU A 354 17.73 10.07 2.83
C LEU A 354 19.12 10.56 3.24
N LYS A 355 20.17 9.75 3.06
CA LYS A 355 21.57 10.14 3.32
C LYS A 355 21.95 11.37 2.50
N LYS A 356 21.57 11.42 1.22
CA LYS A 356 21.77 12.56 0.33
C LYS A 356 21.25 13.86 0.97
N ALA A 357 19.96 13.89 1.30
CA ALA A 357 19.34 15.06 1.91
C ALA A 357 19.99 15.43 3.25
N PHE A 358 20.51 14.44 3.96
CA PHE A 358 21.22 14.65 5.22
C PHE A 358 22.59 15.28 5.03
N TYR A 359 23.37 14.84 4.04
CA TYR A 359 24.67 15.42 3.71
C TYR A 359 24.55 16.84 3.18
N GLU A 360 23.57 17.10 2.31
CA GLU A 360 23.24 18.44 1.81
C GLU A 360 22.94 19.39 2.98
N GLU A 361 22.13 18.95 3.93
CA GLU A 361 21.79 19.75 5.11
C GLU A 361 22.96 19.94 6.09
N CYS A 362 23.78 18.91 6.30
CA CYS A 362 25.00 19.01 7.12
C CYS A 362 25.97 20.06 6.56
N LEU A 363 26.17 20.04 5.23
CA LEU A 363 26.98 21.06 4.56
C LEU A 363 26.36 22.45 4.73
N ARG A 364 25.07 22.61 4.42
CA ARG A 364 24.38 23.90 4.50
C ARG A 364 24.51 24.52 5.89
N ILE A 365 24.20 23.76 6.94
CA ILE A 365 24.20 24.30 8.32
C ILE A 365 25.60 24.59 8.84
N SER A 366 26.62 23.82 8.41
CA SER A 366 28.01 24.09 8.78
C SER A 366 28.47 25.48 8.28
N LYS A 367 28.08 25.85 7.05
CA LYS A 367 28.37 27.16 6.47
C LYS A 367 27.67 28.30 7.22
N THR A 368 26.39 28.13 7.55
CA THR A 368 25.64 29.14 8.31
C THR A 368 26.23 29.37 9.70
N SER A 369 26.71 28.30 10.36
CA SER A 369 27.33 28.40 11.69
C SER A 369 28.74 29.01 11.69
N ALA A 370 29.47 28.94 10.57
CA ALA A 370 30.78 29.58 10.42
C ALA A 370 30.66 31.10 10.23
N GLN A 371 29.59 31.56 9.56
CA GLN A 371 29.31 32.98 9.32
C GLN A 371 28.78 33.72 10.56
N SER A 372 28.30 33.00 11.58
CA SER A 372 27.75 33.58 12.81
C SER A 372 28.74 33.69 13.98
N LYS A 373 30.02 33.35 13.79
CA LYS A 373 31.07 33.64 14.79
C LYS A 373 31.50 35.11 14.66
N PRO A 374 31.34 35.96 15.69
CA PRO A 374 31.85 37.32 15.63
C PRO A 374 33.36 37.31 15.48
N SER A 375 33.88 38.12 14.55
CA SER A 375 35.30 38.43 14.45
C SER A 375 35.75 39.02 15.78
N ILE A 376 36.43 38.24 16.61
CA ILE A 376 37.12 38.77 17.78
C ILE A 376 38.31 39.55 17.21
N HIS A 377 38.12 40.85 16.98
CA HIS A 377 39.23 41.78 16.85
C HIS A 377 39.91 41.84 18.21
N VAL A 378 41.07 41.18 18.30
CA VAL A 378 42.02 41.43 19.38
C VAL A 378 42.69 42.75 19.02
N SER A 379 42.28 43.81 19.71
CA SER A 379 42.97 45.10 19.77
C SER A 379 44.12 45.05 20.77
#